data_AF-A0A6C2UT12-F1
#
_entry.id   AF-A0A6C2UT12-F1
#
_cell.length_a   1.000
_cell.length_b   1.000
_cell.length_c   1.000
_cell.angle_alpha   90.00
_cell.angle_beta   90.00
_cell.angle_gamma   90.00
#
_symmetry.space_group_name_H-M   'P 1'
#
loop_
_entity.id
_entity.type
_entity.pdbx_description
1 polymer ?
#
loop_
_entity_poly.entity_id
_entity_poly.type
_entity_poly.pdbx_seq_one_letter_code
_entity_poly.pdbx_strand_id
1 'polypeptide(L)'
;MGKQDLAKAERHARKLIPFSKDWKLIEAEGAGPFVSRMVHRRPDGSRHTWTSRSHRKSRGHRLNIGLGWWISVLFMVGSACFAIGSLAGLAPGLFGQVSQSVAVLNAVFFMGSLFFTSAAYLQLLEAANAGRRAAQARGETAVKPFCWFGWQPGQIGWLSAAVQFAGTLLFNVNTADALLPSFNWLQEDLLIWTPDAVGCICFLVASWLAVLECCHGMAFWKIKGLPWWIVMINLLGSIGFGISGVFALVLPRATDVLDLQAVNVWTLAGALCFLAGAYLLIPEMTKQKQSANNSL
;
A
#
# COMPACT_ATOMS: atom_id res chain seq x y z
N MET A 1 15.97 -16.46 13.25
CA MET A 1 15.83 -16.76 11.80
C MET A 1 15.11 -15.59 11.13
N GLY A 2 15.43 -15.16 9.92
CA GLY A 2 16.29 -15.79 8.91
C GLY A 2 17.40 -14.85 8.42
N LYS A 3 18.65 -15.14 8.81
CA LYS A 3 19.80 -14.65 8.07
C LYS A 3 19.72 -15.25 6.68
N GLN A 4 19.75 -14.42 5.65
CA GLN A 4 19.86 -14.96 4.29
C GLN A 4 21.30 -15.38 4.01
N ASP A 5 21.45 -16.39 3.17
CA ASP A 5 22.74 -16.73 2.59
C ASP A 5 23.32 -15.49 1.91
N LEU A 6 24.45 -15.01 2.42
CA LEU A 6 25.10 -13.79 1.97
C LEU A 6 25.46 -13.87 0.49
N ALA A 7 25.80 -15.04 -0.06
CA ALA A 7 26.12 -15.21 -1.48
C ALA A 7 24.87 -15.11 -2.38
N LYS A 8 23.71 -15.55 -1.89
CA LYS A 8 22.42 -15.37 -2.57
C LYS A 8 21.94 -13.92 -2.48
N ALA A 9 22.05 -13.32 -1.30
CA ALA A 9 21.71 -11.92 -1.07
C ALA A 9 22.59 -10.98 -1.91
N GLU A 10 23.89 -11.26 -2.02
CA GLU A 10 24.83 -10.45 -2.82
C GLU A 10 24.51 -10.49 -4.32
N ARG A 11 24.13 -11.65 -4.87
CA ARG A 11 23.67 -11.76 -6.27
C ARG A 11 22.38 -10.96 -6.53
N HIS A 12 21.46 -10.95 -5.57
CA HIS A 12 20.23 -10.16 -5.65
C HIS A 12 20.51 -8.66 -5.51
N ALA A 13 21.41 -8.30 -4.60
CA ALA A 13 21.82 -6.94 -4.28
C ALA A 13 22.54 -6.26 -5.46
N ARG A 14 23.51 -6.96 -6.09
CA ARG A 14 24.29 -6.45 -7.23
C ARG A 14 23.43 -6.06 -8.44
N LYS A 15 22.25 -6.67 -8.61
CA LYS A 15 21.31 -6.36 -9.71
C LYS A 15 20.40 -5.17 -9.42
N LEU A 16 20.17 -4.85 -8.15
CA LEU A 16 19.08 -3.97 -7.73
C LEU A 16 19.56 -2.66 -7.09
N ILE A 17 20.76 -2.63 -6.51
CA ILE A 17 21.25 -1.49 -5.73
C ILE A 17 22.66 -1.13 -6.22
N PRO A 18 22.92 0.13 -6.58
CA PRO A 18 24.26 0.59 -6.88
C PRO A 18 25.06 0.62 -5.57
N PHE A 19 26.07 -0.24 -5.45
CA PHE A 19 27.08 -0.17 -4.40
C PHE A 19 28.42 0.26 -4.99
N SER A 20 29.25 0.92 -4.19
CA SER A 20 30.68 1.00 -4.50
C SER A 20 31.29 -0.41 -4.41
N LYS A 21 32.22 -0.73 -5.32
CA LYS A 21 32.95 -2.01 -5.32
C LYS A 21 33.72 -2.27 -4.03
N ASP A 22 33.98 -1.22 -3.26
CA ASP A 22 34.84 -1.26 -2.06
C ASP A 22 34.05 -1.56 -0.77
N TRP A 23 32.72 -1.70 -0.86
CA TRP A 23 31.87 -1.98 0.30
C TRP A 23 31.69 -3.48 0.50
N LYS A 24 31.84 -3.96 1.74
CA LYS A 24 31.66 -5.38 2.09
C LYS A 24 30.29 -5.62 2.70
N LEU A 25 29.47 -6.48 2.09
CA LEU A 25 28.21 -6.95 2.70
C LEU A 25 28.53 -7.80 3.94
N ILE A 26 27.98 -7.43 5.09
CA ILE A 26 28.21 -8.13 6.37
C ILE A 26 26.94 -8.76 6.95
N GLU A 27 25.77 -8.27 6.57
CA GLU A 27 24.48 -8.81 7.03
C GLU A 27 23.42 -8.64 5.94
N ALA A 28 22.56 -9.64 5.77
CA ALA A 28 21.39 -9.58 4.90
C ALA A 28 20.20 -10.29 5.56
N GLU A 29 19.05 -9.63 5.53
CA GLU A 29 17.79 -10.10 6.13
C GLU A 29 16.64 -9.92 5.14
N GLY A 30 15.64 -10.79 5.27
CA GLY A 30 14.42 -10.73 4.48
C GLY A 30 13.62 -12.03 4.53
N ALA A 31 12.45 -12.02 3.88
CA ALA A 31 11.52 -13.14 3.88
C ALA A 31 11.54 -13.91 2.56
N GLY A 32 11.68 -15.24 2.62
CA GLY A 32 11.63 -16.11 1.44
C GLY A 32 12.68 -15.71 0.38
N PRO A 33 12.27 -15.40 -0.87
CA PRO A 33 13.19 -15.00 -1.93
C PRO A 33 13.62 -13.52 -1.84
N PHE A 34 13.05 -12.73 -0.93
CA PHE A 34 13.24 -11.29 -0.89
C PHE A 34 14.31 -10.87 0.10
N VAL A 35 15.14 -9.90 -0.30
CA VAL A 35 16.06 -9.18 0.60
C VAL A 35 15.43 -7.82 0.92
N SER A 36 15.23 -7.52 2.20
CA SER A 36 14.59 -6.28 2.65
C SER A 36 15.50 -5.38 3.50
N ARG A 37 16.58 -5.94 4.07
CA ARG A 37 17.61 -5.19 4.79
C ARG A 37 18.98 -5.76 4.52
N MET A 38 19.95 -4.87 4.39
CA MET A 38 21.36 -5.20 4.26
C MET A 38 22.23 -4.23 5.05
N VAL A 39 23.30 -4.74 5.65
CA VAL A 39 24.32 -3.93 6.30
C VAL A 39 25.63 -4.13 5.58
N HIS A 40 26.24 -3.01 5.20
CA HIS A 40 27.54 -2.96 4.54
C HIS A 40 28.56 -2.34 5.47
N ARG A 41 29.80 -2.80 5.38
CA ARG A 41 30.97 -2.14 5.96
C ARG A 41 31.67 -1.36 4.85
N ARG A 42 31.86 -0.06 5.10
CA ARG A 42 32.59 0.85 4.21
C ARG A 42 34.11 0.71 4.39
N PRO A 43 34.95 1.21 3.46
CA PRO A 43 36.41 1.18 3.58
C PRO A 43 36.94 1.87 4.84
N ASP A 44 36.25 2.92 5.30
CA ASP A 44 36.54 3.65 6.55
C ASP A 44 36.14 2.90 7.83
N GLY A 45 35.62 1.66 7.70
CA GLY A 45 35.15 0.85 8.82
C GLY A 45 33.73 1.14 9.30
N SER A 46 33.10 2.23 8.83
CA SER A 46 31.73 2.59 9.19
C SER A 46 30.69 1.62 8.61
N ARG A 47 29.52 1.55 9.25
CA ARG A 47 28.41 0.68 8.81
C ARG A 47 27.34 1.49 8.10
N HIS A 48 26.94 1.01 6.93
CA HIS A 48 25.81 1.55 6.17
C HIS A 48 24.67 0.54 6.10
N THR A 49 23.51 0.91 6.61
CA THR A 49 22.30 0.07 6.54
C THR A 49 21.43 0.52 5.37
N TRP A 50 21.17 -0.42 4.47
CA TRP A 50 20.21 -0.27 3.38
C TRP A 50 18.93 -1.03 3.72
N THR A 51 17.77 -0.45 3.45
CA THR A 51 16.48 -1.15 3.53
C THR A 51 15.67 -0.91 2.26
N SER A 52 14.86 -1.90 1.87
CA SER A 52 13.98 -1.82 0.69
C SER A 52 13.05 -0.60 0.76
N ARG A 53 12.44 -0.35 1.93
CA ARG A 53 11.56 0.80 2.15
C ARG A 53 12.29 2.14 2.06
N SER A 54 13.45 2.29 2.71
CA SER A 54 14.21 3.56 2.64
C SER A 54 14.72 3.84 1.22
N HIS A 55 15.10 2.80 0.48
CA HIS A 55 15.50 2.91 -0.92
C HIS A 55 14.35 3.41 -1.80
N ARG A 56 13.16 2.82 -1.65
CA ARG A 56 11.96 3.21 -2.39
C ARG A 56 11.45 4.61 -2.04
N LYS A 57 11.50 4.98 -0.76
CA LYS A 57 11.05 6.29 -0.25
C LYS A 57 12.09 7.41 -0.39
N SER A 58 13.31 7.09 -0.84
CA SER A 58 14.40 8.07 -1.03
C SER A 58 13.94 9.27 -1.87
N ARG A 59 14.32 10.48 -1.43
CA ARG A 59 13.94 11.75 -2.06
C ARG A 59 15.17 12.49 -2.58
N GLY A 60 15.11 12.93 -3.83
CA GLY A 60 16.05 13.89 -4.40
C GLY A 60 16.02 15.23 -3.64
N HIS A 61 17.15 15.94 -3.61
CA HIS A 61 17.28 17.23 -2.93
C HIS A 61 16.35 18.35 -3.46
N ARG A 62 15.72 18.21 -4.64
CA ARG A 62 14.88 19.25 -5.22
C ARG A 62 13.41 19.19 -4.77
N LEU A 63 12.94 20.36 -4.34
CA LEU A 63 11.70 20.75 -3.65
C LEU A 63 10.35 20.51 -4.36
N ASN A 64 10.24 19.58 -5.31
CA ASN A 64 8.92 19.27 -5.87
C ASN A 64 8.09 18.50 -4.85
N ILE A 65 6.79 18.82 -4.74
CA ILE A 65 5.79 18.04 -4.02
C ILE A 65 5.99 16.59 -4.44
N GLY A 66 6.58 15.80 -3.53
CA GLY A 66 7.12 14.50 -3.88
C GLY A 66 5.97 13.54 -4.20
N LEU A 67 6.23 12.54 -5.04
CA LEU A 67 5.29 11.46 -5.34
C LEU A 67 4.67 10.87 -4.06
N GLY A 68 5.44 10.77 -2.97
CA GLY A 68 4.96 10.32 -1.65
C GLY A 68 3.88 11.21 -1.02
N TRP A 69 3.89 12.52 -1.28
CA TRP A 69 2.86 13.44 -0.79
C TRP A 69 1.54 13.23 -1.52
N TRP A 70 1.57 13.11 -2.86
CA TRP A 70 0.37 12.79 -3.63
C TRP A 70 -0.19 11.42 -3.27
N ILE A 71 0.67 10.40 -3.09
CA ILE A 71 0.25 9.10 -2.57
C ILE A 71 -0.52 9.27 -1.24
N SER A 72 0.03 10.04 -0.30
CA SER A 72 -0.60 10.30 1.00
C SER A 72 -1.96 10.98 0.86
N VAL A 73 -2.04 12.07 0.10
CA VAL A 73 -3.27 12.86 -0.06
C VAL A 73 -4.36 12.06 -0.76
N LEU A 74 -4.02 11.34 -1.83
CA LEU A 74 -4.98 10.52 -2.56
C LEU A 74 -5.57 9.41 -1.67
N PHE A 75 -4.73 8.72 -0.88
CA PHE A 75 -5.26 7.75 0.09
C PHE A 75 -6.12 8.41 1.19
N MET A 76 -5.76 9.61 1.67
CA MET A 76 -6.56 10.32 2.66
C MET A 76 -7.94 10.69 2.10
N VAL A 77 -7.99 11.28 0.90
CA VAL A 77 -9.25 11.65 0.24
C VAL A 77 -10.10 10.42 -0.04
N GLY A 78 -9.49 9.37 -0.61
CA GLY A 78 -10.18 8.10 -0.85
C GLY A 78 -10.76 7.52 0.45
N SER A 79 -9.96 7.45 1.52
CA SER A 79 -10.38 6.91 2.81
C SER A 79 -11.49 7.75 3.45
N ALA A 80 -11.44 9.08 3.30
CA ALA A 80 -12.50 9.96 3.77
C ALA A 80 -13.82 9.70 3.04
N CYS A 81 -13.81 9.47 1.73
CA CYS A 81 -15.01 9.08 0.98
C CYS A 81 -15.63 7.79 1.52
N PHE A 82 -14.83 6.73 1.73
CA PHE A 82 -15.33 5.47 2.32
C PHE A 82 -15.87 5.64 3.74
N ALA A 83 -15.20 6.44 4.57
CA ALA A 83 -15.64 6.74 5.92
C ALA A 83 -16.97 7.51 5.91
N ILE A 84 -17.10 8.53 5.06
CA ILE A 84 -18.33 9.32 4.92
C ILE A 84 -19.48 8.46 4.42
N GLY A 85 -19.27 7.66 3.36
CA GLY A 85 -20.31 6.76 2.83
C GLY A 85 -20.80 5.76 3.88
N SER A 86 -19.87 5.15 4.62
CA SER A 86 -20.21 4.19 5.68
C SER A 86 -20.91 4.86 6.87
N LEU A 87 -20.46 6.05 7.28
CA LEU A 87 -21.09 6.80 8.36
C LEU A 87 -22.49 7.28 7.99
N ALA A 88 -22.72 7.64 6.73
CA ALA A 88 -24.05 7.98 6.22
C ALA A 88 -25.01 6.77 6.23
N GLY A 89 -24.50 5.56 6.01
CA GLY A 89 -25.26 4.32 6.17
C GLY A 89 -25.59 3.98 7.64
N LEU A 90 -24.66 4.25 8.57
CA LEU A 90 -24.84 3.95 10.01
C LEU A 90 -25.66 5.00 10.75
N ALA A 91 -25.53 6.27 10.37
CA ALA A 91 -26.15 7.40 11.04
C ALA A 91 -26.83 8.34 10.01
N PRO A 92 -27.87 7.86 9.29
CA PRO A 92 -28.49 8.59 8.19
C PRO A 92 -29.03 9.96 8.62
N GLY A 93 -29.45 10.10 9.88
CA GLY A 93 -29.92 11.38 10.45
C GLY A 93 -28.87 12.51 10.46
N LEU A 94 -27.57 12.18 10.44
CA LEU A 94 -26.50 13.19 10.34
C LEU A 94 -26.34 13.78 8.93
N PHE A 95 -26.86 13.09 7.91
CA PHE A 95 -26.67 13.42 6.50
C PHE A 95 -27.96 13.82 5.78
N GLY A 96 -29.10 13.79 6.47
CA GLY A 96 -30.38 14.27 5.95
C GLY A 96 -30.80 13.58 4.64
N GLN A 97 -31.11 14.35 3.61
CA GLN A 97 -31.56 13.82 2.32
C GLN A 97 -30.46 13.07 1.55
N VAL A 98 -29.18 13.32 1.83
CA VAL A 98 -28.04 12.68 1.14
C VAL A 98 -28.00 11.18 1.43
N SER A 99 -28.27 10.77 2.67
CA SER A 99 -28.29 9.35 3.07
C SER A 99 -29.47 8.57 2.51
N GLN A 100 -30.51 9.25 2.01
CA GLN A 100 -31.70 8.63 1.42
C GLN A 100 -31.49 8.22 -0.04
N SER A 101 -30.42 8.70 -0.69
CA SER A 101 -30.12 8.36 -2.08
C SER A 101 -29.00 7.33 -2.17
N VAL A 102 -29.37 6.09 -2.46
CA VAL A 102 -28.43 4.98 -2.71
C VAL A 102 -27.44 5.33 -3.82
N ALA A 103 -27.93 5.99 -4.89
CA ALA A 103 -27.08 6.43 -5.99
C ALA A 103 -25.99 7.42 -5.54
N VAL A 104 -26.31 8.35 -4.65
CA VAL A 104 -25.33 9.31 -4.11
C VAL A 104 -24.31 8.59 -3.21
N LEU A 105 -24.75 7.66 -2.36
CA LEU A 105 -23.84 6.87 -1.53
C LEU A 105 -22.88 6.02 -2.38
N ASN A 106 -23.41 5.33 -3.40
CA ASN A 106 -22.59 4.55 -4.33
C ASN A 106 -21.60 5.45 -5.10
N ALA A 107 -22.02 6.66 -5.49
CA ALA A 107 -21.13 7.62 -6.13
C ALA A 107 -20.00 8.09 -5.19
N VAL A 108 -20.27 8.29 -3.90
CA VAL A 108 -19.23 8.62 -2.91
C VAL A 108 -18.21 7.48 -2.79
N PHE A 109 -18.66 6.23 -2.72
CA PHE A 109 -17.78 5.06 -2.68
C PHE A 109 -16.95 4.91 -3.96
N PHE A 110 -17.56 5.08 -5.13
CA PHE A 110 -16.88 5.05 -6.42
C PHE A 110 -15.84 6.17 -6.56
N MET A 111 -16.16 7.39 -6.15
CA MET A 111 -15.18 8.48 -6.10
C MET A 111 -14.00 8.12 -5.19
N GLY A 112 -14.28 7.53 -4.03
CA GLY A 112 -13.26 7.04 -3.12
C GLY A 112 -12.33 6.00 -3.76
N SER A 113 -12.88 5.04 -4.52
CA SER A 113 -12.09 3.98 -5.16
C SER A 113 -11.19 4.50 -6.28
N LEU A 114 -11.59 5.54 -7.01
CA LEU A 114 -10.75 6.22 -8.00
C LEU A 114 -9.52 6.87 -7.35
N PHE A 115 -9.68 7.52 -6.21
CA PHE A 115 -8.57 8.10 -5.45
C PHE A 115 -7.62 7.02 -4.91
N PHE A 116 -8.16 5.93 -4.35
CA PHE A 116 -7.37 4.77 -3.89
C PHE A 116 -6.55 4.14 -5.02
N THR A 117 -7.17 3.95 -6.18
CA THR A 117 -6.52 3.36 -7.36
C THR A 117 -5.42 4.26 -7.90
N SER A 118 -5.68 5.56 -7.95
CA SER A 118 -4.66 6.56 -8.33
C SER A 118 -3.47 6.52 -7.36
N ALA A 119 -3.73 6.48 -6.05
CA ALA A 119 -2.68 6.38 -5.03
C ALA A 119 -1.87 5.08 -5.14
N ALA A 120 -2.54 3.95 -5.36
CA ALA A 120 -1.89 2.64 -5.54
C ALA A 120 -1.03 2.60 -6.81
N TYR A 121 -1.49 3.20 -7.92
CA TYR A 121 -0.67 3.36 -9.11
C TYR A 121 0.56 4.23 -8.85
N LEU A 122 0.43 5.35 -8.13
CA LEU A 122 1.58 6.17 -7.76
C LEU A 122 2.56 5.42 -6.84
N GLN A 123 2.08 4.54 -5.95
CA GLN A 123 2.96 3.65 -5.16
C GLN A 123 3.70 2.64 -6.03
N LEU A 124 3.04 2.09 -7.06
CA LEU A 124 3.66 1.18 -8.02
C LEU A 124 4.72 1.91 -8.87
N LEU A 125 4.42 3.14 -9.32
CA LEU A 125 5.39 4.03 -9.99
C LEU A 125 6.58 4.35 -9.09
N GLU A 126 6.34 4.62 -7.81
CA GLU A 126 7.39 4.85 -6.82
C GLU A 126 8.31 3.62 -6.70
N ALA A 127 7.74 2.43 -6.62
CA ALA A 127 8.50 1.19 -6.56
C ALA A 127 9.30 0.92 -7.85
N ALA A 128 8.66 1.08 -9.02
CA ALA A 128 9.29 0.89 -10.32
C ALA A 128 10.50 1.81 -10.54
N ASN A 129 10.46 3.03 -9.97
CA ASN A 129 11.50 4.04 -10.12
C ASN A 129 12.42 4.18 -8.88
N ALA A 130 12.38 3.23 -7.93
CA ALA A 130 13.14 3.30 -6.69
C ALA A 130 14.64 3.54 -6.92
N GLY A 131 15.27 2.79 -7.84
CA GLY A 131 16.70 2.96 -8.16
C GLY A 131 17.05 4.34 -8.74
N ARG A 132 16.20 4.87 -9.64
CA ARG A 132 16.35 6.22 -10.21
C ARG A 132 16.25 7.29 -9.13
N ARG A 133 15.24 7.18 -8.25
CA ARG A 133 15.01 8.12 -7.15
C ARG A 133 16.13 8.08 -6.12
N ALA A 134 16.64 6.88 -5.81
CA ALA A 134 17.77 6.72 -4.91
C ALA A 134 19.07 7.32 -5.49
N ALA A 135 19.32 7.19 -6.80
CA ALA A 135 20.45 7.85 -7.46
C ALA A 135 20.33 9.38 -7.38
N GLN A 136 19.15 9.93 -7.71
CA GLN A 136 18.89 11.37 -7.59
C GLN A 136 19.01 11.89 -6.14
N ALA A 137 18.64 11.08 -5.15
CA ALA A 137 18.81 11.41 -3.73
C ALA A 137 20.29 11.53 -3.32
N ARG A 138 21.18 10.79 -3.97
CA ARG A 138 22.64 10.87 -3.77
C ARG A 138 23.32 11.93 -4.63
N GLY A 139 22.58 12.70 -5.42
CA GLY A 139 23.15 13.66 -6.38
C GLY A 139 23.77 13.00 -7.62
N GLU A 140 23.54 11.70 -7.83
CA GLU A 140 24.03 10.97 -9.00
C GLU A 140 23.11 11.18 -10.21
N THR A 141 23.69 11.14 -11.41
CA THR A 141 22.92 11.09 -12.65
C THR A 141 22.20 9.75 -12.75
N ALA A 142 20.87 9.79 -12.85
CA ALA A 142 20.09 8.57 -13.01
C ALA A 142 20.37 7.95 -14.40
N VAL A 143 21.04 6.80 -14.41
CA VAL A 143 21.40 6.06 -15.63
C VAL A 143 20.16 5.52 -16.35
N LYS A 144 19.09 5.18 -15.61
CA LYS A 144 17.86 4.62 -16.17
C LYS A 144 16.81 5.70 -16.45
N PRO A 145 16.09 5.62 -17.59
CA PRO A 145 14.96 6.50 -17.87
C PRO A 145 13.82 6.30 -16.88
N PHE A 146 12.89 7.26 -16.82
CA PHE A 146 11.68 7.13 -16.02
C PHE A 146 10.80 6.00 -16.57
N CYS A 147 10.30 5.12 -15.71
CA CYS A 147 9.55 3.94 -16.09
C CYS A 147 8.10 4.04 -15.60
N TRP A 148 7.17 4.18 -16.54
CA TRP A 148 5.73 4.21 -16.25
C TRP A 148 5.17 2.82 -15.90
N PHE A 149 5.70 1.78 -16.54
CA PHE A 149 5.26 0.39 -16.37
C PHE A 149 6.46 -0.51 -16.05
N GLY A 150 7.03 -0.33 -14.87
CA GLY A 150 8.19 -1.11 -14.44
C GLY A 150 7.80 -2.50 -13.96
N TRP A 151 8.60 -3.51 -14.32
CA TRP A 151 8.42 -4.89 -13.89
C TRP A 151 9.58 -5.31 -12.95
N GLN A 152 9.30 -5.40 -11.65
CA GLN A 152 10.32 -5.71 -10.63
C GLN A 152 9.80 -6.71 -9.57
N PRO A 153 9.28 -7.90 -9.97
CA PRO A 153 8.68 -8.86 -9.03
C PRO A 153 9.67 -9.40 -7.98
N GLY A 154 10.98 -9.30 -8.23
CA GLY A 154 12.01 -9.66 -7.25
C GLY A 154 12.18 -8.66 -6.09
N GLN A 155 11.47 -7.54 -6.11
CA GLN A 155 11.44 -6.56 -5.03
C GLN A 155 10.11 -6.64 -4.29
N ILE A 156 10.17 -6.94 -2.99
CA ILE A 156 8.99 -7.12 -2.14
C ILE A 156 8.08 -5.88 -2.12
N GLY A 157 8.67 -4.68 -2.10
CA GLY A 157 7.91 -3.43 -2.13
C GLY A 157 7.20 -3.18 -3.45
N TRP A 158 7.76 -3.63 -4.58
CA TRP A 158 7.08 -3.57 -5.88
C TRP A 158 5.96 -4.59 -5.97
N LEU A 159 6.20 -5.83 -5.49
CA LEU A 159 5.17 -6.87 -5.50
C LEU A 159 3.98 -6.49 -4.60
N SER A 160 4.24 -5.95 -3.41
CA SER A 160 3.21 -5.41 -2.52
C SER A 160 2.39 -4.32 -3.22
N ALA A 161 3.03 -3.34 -3.87
CA ALA A 161 2.33 -2.29 -4.60
C ALA A 161 1.55 -2.80 -5.82
N ALA A 162 2.09 -3.79 -6.54
CA ALA A 162 1.44 -4.38 -7.71
C ALA A 162 0.17 -5.15 -7.33
N VAL A 163 0.25 -5.97 -6.27
CA VAL A 163 -0.92 -6.69 -5.74
C VAL A 163 -1.96 -5.71 -5.19
N GLN A 164 -1.53 -4.67 -4.46
CA GLN A 164 -2.42 -3.60 -3.99
C GLN A 164 -3.16 -2.93 -5.16
N PHE A 165 -2.42 -2.57 -6.22
CA PHE A 165 -2.99 -1.91 -7.39
C PHE A 165 -4.00 -2.81 -8.12
N ALA A 166 -3.68 -4.09 -8.29
CA ALA A 166 -4.64 -5.07 -8.83
C ALA A 166 -5.91 -5.14 -7.97
N GLY A 167 -5.78 -5.17 -6.65
CA GLY A 167 -6.91 -5.12 -5.72
C GLY A 167 -7.77 -3.85 -5.89
N THR A 168 -7.13 -2.68 -6.02
CA THR A 168 -7.87 -1.42 -6.24
C THR A 168 -8.62 -1.37 -7.57
N LEU A 169 -8.09 -2.00 -8.63
CA LEU A 169 -8.77 -2.10 -9.92
C LEU A 169 -10.03 -2.96 -9.82
N LEU A 170 -9.95 -4.12 -9.17
CA LEU A 170 -11.10 -4.99 -8.95
C LEU A 170 -12.17 -4.30 -8.09
N PHE A 171 -11.73 -3.58 -7.07
CA PHE A 171 -12.63 -2.80 -6.23
C PHE A 171 -13.30 -1.64 -6.99
N ASN A 172 -12.58 -0.99 -7.91
CA ASN A 172 -13.16 0.00 -8.82
C ASN A 172 -14.23 -0.60 -9.74
N VAL A 173 -14.03 -1.83 -10.23
CA VAL A 173 -15.05 -2.52 -11.02
C VAL A 173 -16.29 -2.75 -10.16
N ASN A 174 -16.10 -3.23 -8.92
CA ASN A 174 -17.21 -3.44 -7.99
C ASN A 174 -17.99 -2.15 -7.68
N THR A 175 -17.30 -1.06 -7.36
CA THR A 175 -17.95 0.23 -7.06
C THR A 175 -18.55 0.91 -8.29
N ALA A 176 -18.01 0.68 -9.48
CA ALA A 176 -18.60 1.17 -10.74
C ALA A 176 -19.88 0.40 -11.08
N ASP A 177 -19.89 -0.91 -10.88
CA ASP A 177 -21.06 -1.76 -11.14
C ASP A 177 -22.23 -1.35 -10.24
N ALA A 178 -21.95 -0.99 -8.98
CA ALA A 178 -22.95 -0.45 -8.06
C ALA A 178 -23.60 0.88 -8.49
N LEU A 179 -23.06 1.57 -9.51
CA LEU A 179 -23.70 2.76 -10.11
C LEU A 179 -24.69 2.42 -11.23
N LEU A 180 -24.59 1.22 -11.79
CA LEU A 180 -25.42 0.77 -12.89
C LEU A 180 -26.65 0.03 -12.36
N PRO A 181 -27.82 0.16 -13.01
CA PRO A 181 -28.98 -0.67 -12.67
C PRO A 181 -28.68 -2.13 -13.02
N SER A 182 -28.77 -3.06 -12.06
CA SER A 182 -28.60 -4.49 -12.33
C SER A 182 -29.83 -5.05 -13.07
N PHE A 183 -29.60 -5.84 -14.12
CA PHE A 183 -30.69 -6.40 -14.95
C PHE A 183 -30.77 -7.94 -14.93
N ASN A 184 -29.88 -8.68 -14.23
CA ASN A 184 -29.97 -10.14 -14.12
C ASN A 184 -29.31 -10.73 -12.85
N TRP A 185 -30.00 -11.67 -12.21
CA TRP A 185 -29.57 -12.44 -11.04
C TRP A 185 -28.31 -13.31 -11.25
N LEU A 186 -28.05 -13.79 -12.48
CA LEU A 186 -26.84 -14.56 -12.81
C LEU A 186 -25.60 -13.67 -13.02
N GLN A 187 -25.81 -12.38 -13.33
CA GLN A 187 -24.72 -11.39 -13.37
C GLN A 187 -24.30 -10.96 -11.96
N GLU A 188 -25.25 -10.89 -11.01
CA GLU A 188 -24.97 -10.61 -9.60
C GLU A 188 -24.00 -11.63 -8.97
N ASP A 189 -24.24 -12.94 -9.12
CA ASP A 189 -23.47 -13.99 -8.41
C ASP A 189 -22.00 -14.16 -8.86
N LEU A 190 -21.63 -13.81 -10.11
CA LEU A 190 -20.28 -13.99 -10.63
C LEU A 190 -19.53 -12.68 -10.92
N LEU A 191 -20.22 -11.62 -11.40
CA LEU A 191 -19.55 -10.36 -11.77
C LEU A 191 -19.36 -9.40 -10.58
N ILE A 192 -20.13 -9.52 -9.50
CA ILE A 192 -20.07 -8.57 -8.38
C ILE A 192 -19.23 -9.11 -7.22
N TRP A 193 -19.49 -10.35 -6.78
CA TRP A 193 -18.82 -10.96 -5.63
C TRP A 193 -17.36 -11.34 -5.89
N THR A 194 -17.07 -11.86 -7.08
CA THR A 194 -15.73 -12.36 -7.41
C THR A 194 -14.69 -11.23 -7.39
N PRO A 195 -14.93 -10.05 -8.01
CA PRO A 195 -14.00 -8.93 -7.91
C PRO A 195 -13.82 -8.41 -6.49
N ASP A 196 -14.88 -8.34 -5.68
CA ASP A 196 -14.80 -7.84 -4.29
C ASP A 196 -13.97 -8.76 -3.38
N ALA A 197 -14.28 -10.05 -3.40
CA ALA A 197 -13.55 -11.05 -2.62
C ALA A 197 -12.08 -11.14 -3.04
N VAL A 198 -11.80 -11.15 -4.34
CA VAL A 198 -10.41 -11.16 -4.86
C VAL A 198 -9.70 -9.85 -4.50
N GLY A 199 -10.39 -8.70 -4.57
CA GLY A 199 -9.86 -7.41 -4.15
C GLY A 199 -9.44 -7.38 -2.68
N CYS A 200 -10.30 -7.89 -1.78
CA CYS A 200 -10.01 -8.03 -0.36
C CYS A 200 -8.79 -8.94 -0.11
N ILE A 201 -8.71 -10.08 -0.81
CA ILE A 201 -7.54 -10.98 -0.74
C ILE A 201 -6.28 -10.26 -1.21
N CYS A 202 -6.35 -9.49 -2.31
CA CYS A 202 -5.24 -8.68 -2.78
C CYS A 202 -4.75 -7.69 -1.71
N PHE A 203 -5.64 -6.95 -1.04
CA PHE A 203 -5.26 -6.01 0.01
C PHE A 203 -4.61 -6.69 1.23
N LEU A 204 -5.11 -7.86 1.63
CA LEU A 204 -4.52 -8.66 2.70
C LEU A 204 -3.12 -9.17 2.32
N VAL A 205 -2.96 -9.71 1.11
CA VAL A 205 -1.66 -10.18 0.60
C VAL A 205 -0.67 -9.01 0.47
N ALA A 206 -1.10 -7.88 -0.09
CA ALA A 206 -0.28 -6.69 -0.24
C ALA A 206 0.19 -6.14 1.12
N SER A 207 -0.73 -6.06 2.09
CA SER A 207 -0.43 -5.67 3.48
C SER A 207 0.55 -6.63 4.12
N TRP A 208 0.34 -7.94 3.97
CA TRP A 208 1.25 -8.96 4.50
C TRP A 208 2.67 -8.85 3.94
N LEU A 209 2.81 -8.63 2.62
CA LEU A 209 4.10 -8.37 1.99
C LEU A 209 4.77 -7.10 2.55
N ALA A 210 3.99 -6.05 2.82
CA ALA A 210 4.50 -4.84 3.46
C ALA A 210 4.96 -5.10 4.90
N VAL A 211 4.29 -5.99 5.64
CA VAL A 211 4.75 -6.42 6.97
C VAL A 211 6.10 -7.12 6.86
N LEU A 212 6.23 -8.09 5.95
CA LEU A 212 7.47 -8.84 5.73
C LEU A 212 8.61 -7.92 5.29
N GLU A 213 8.34 -6.91 4.44
CA GLU A 213 9.31 -5.88 4.06
C GLU A 213 9.78 -5.09 5.29
N CYS A 214 8.84 -4.61 6.11
CA CYS A 214 9.12 -3.75 7.25
C CYS A 214 9.81 -4.48 8.40
N CYS A 215 9.45 -5.74 8.65
CA CYS A 215 9.96 -6.55 9.76
C CYS A 215 11.14 -7.42 9.36
N HIS A 216 11.52 -7.38 8.08
CA HIS A 216 12.58 -8.18 7.47
C HIS A 216 12.42 -9.70 7.71
N GLY A 217 11.16 -10.15 7.81
CA GLY A 217 10.79 -11.51 8.21
C GLY A 217 9.59 -11.52 9.16
N MET A 218 9.43 -12.62 9.89
CA MET A 218 8.28 -12.88 10.78
C MET A 218 8.43 -12.26 12.19
N ALA A 219 9.47 -11.45 12.43
CA ALA A 219 9.78 -10.90 13.75
C ALA A 219 8.99 -9.61 14.04
N PHE A 220 7.66 -9.65 13.84
CA PHE A 220 6.77 -8.49 13.82
C PHE A 220 6.81 -7.63 15.09
N TRP A 221 7.14 -8.23 16.23
CA TRP A 221 7.08 -7.58 17.55
C TRP A 221 8.35 -6.82 17.94
N LYS A 222 9.45 -6.96 17.18
CA LYS A 222 10.77 -6.41 17.56
C LYS A 222 11.04 -4.99 17.04
N ILE A 223 10.21 -4.47 16.13
CA ILE A 223 10.42 -3.17 15.49
C ILE A 223 9.25 -2.25 15.84
N LYS A 224 9.51 -1.06 16.40
CA LYS A 224 8.48 -0.10 16.85
C LYS A 224 8.62 1.30 16.25
N GLY A 225 9.15 1.40 15.03
CA GLY A 225 9.31 2.68 14.33
C GLY A 225 8.03 3.18 13.69
N LEU A 226 8.01 4.46 13.27
CA LEU A 226 6.93 5.03 12.47
C LEU A 226 6.58 4.18 11.22
N PRO A 227 7.56 3.63 10.46
CA PRO A 227 7.27 2.71 9.37
C PRO A 227 6.42 1.50 9.77
N TRP A 228 6.68 0.93 10.95
CA TRP A 228 5.97 -0.24 11.45
C TRP A 228 4.51 0.09 11.76
N TRP A 229 4.25 1.20 12.47
CA TRP A 229 2.89 1.66 12.75
C TRP A 229 2.08 1.91 11.48
N ILE A 230 2.68 2.54 10.47
CA ILE A 230 2.04 2.75 9.17
C ILE A 230 1.61 1.40 8.57
N VAL A 231 2.49 0.39 8.56
CA VAL A 231 2.14 -0.92 7.98
C VAL A 231 1.08 -1.63 8.80
N MET A 232 1.20 -1.67 10.13
CA MET A 232 0.24 -2.36 10.99
C MET A 232 -1.15 -1.75 10.90
N ILE A 233 -1.24 -0.42 10.90
CA ILE A 233 -2.52 0.28 10.75
C ILE A 233 -3.15 -0.03 9.38
N ASN A 234 -2.37 -0.03 8.30
CA ASN A 234 -2.91 -0.41 6.98
C ASN A 234 -3.31 -1.90 6.90
N LEU A 235 -2.60 -2.79 7.60
CA LEU A 235 -3.02 -4.20 7.72
C LEU A 235 -4.35 -4.31 8.45
N LEU A 236 -4.54 -3.60 9.57
CA LEU A 236 -5.82 -3.54 10.28
C LEU A 236 -6.93 -2.98 9.37
N GLY A 237 -6.62 -1.96 8.56
CA GLY A 237 -7.52 -1.45 7.55
C GLY A 237 -7.97 -2.51 6.55
N SER A 238 -7.01 -3.29 6.03
CA SER A 238 -7.28 -4.38 5.09
C SER A 238 -8.08 -5.52 5.72
N ILE A 239 -7.84 -5.83 7.01
CA ILE A 239 -8.64 -6.81 7.76
C ILE A 239 -10.08 -6.30 7.92
N GLY A 240 -10.26 -5.02 8.27
CA GLY A 240 -11.60 -4.42 8.39
C GLY A 240 -12.38 -4.48 7.08
N PHE A 241 -11.77 -4.07 5.97
CA PHE A 241 -12.38 -4.23 4.65
C PHE A 241 -12.66 -5.69 4.28
N GLY A 242 -11.74 -6.61 4.59
CA GLY A 242 -11.94 -8.04 4.36
C GLY A 242 -13.13 -8.61 5.14
N ILE A 243 -13.31 -8.22 6.40
CA ILE A 243 -14.47 -8.62 7.21
C ILE A 243 -15.75 -8.00 6.63
N SER A 244 -15.71 -6.74 6.20
CA SER A 244 -16.84 -6.09 5.52
C SER A 244 -17.27 -6.86 4.27
N GLY A 245 -16.32 -7.27 3.42
CA GLY A 245 -16.61 -8.08 2.22
C GLY A 245 -17.26 -9.43 2.55
N VAL A 246 -16.94 -10.05 3.68
CA VAL A 246 -17.61 -11.28 4.15
C VAL A 246 -19.08 -11.01 4.50
N PHE A 247 -19.38 -9.92 5.19
CA PHE A 247 -20.76 -9.54 5.53
C PHE A 247 -21.55 -8.98 4.35
N ALA A 248 -20.85 -8.53 3.31
CA ALA A 248 -21.49 -8.09 2.09
C ALA A 248 -22.09 -9.27 1.31
N LEU A 249 -21.56 -10.50 1.46
CA LEU A 249 -22.00 -11.69 0.71
C LEU A 249 -23.52 -11.88 0.73
N VAL A 250 -24.14 -11.94 -0.46
CA VAL A 250 -25.51 -12.44 -0.65
C VAL A 250 -25.42 -13.94 -0.87
N LEU A 251 -26.08 -14.70 0.00
CA LEU A 251 -26.14 -16.16 -0.14
C LEU A 251 -27.13 -16.56 -1.24
N PRO A 252 -26.92 -17.69 -1.94
CA PRO A 252 -27.87 -18.16 -2.94
C PRO A 252 -29.26 -18.33 -2.30
N ARG A 253 -30.26 -17.60 -2.82
CA ARG A 253 -31.66 -17.48 -2.34
C ARG A 253 -31.93 -16.46 -1.22
N ALA A 254 -30.93 -15.71 -0.76
CA ALA A 254 -31.16 -14.52 0.06
C ALA A 254 -31.58 -13.35 -0.84
N THR A 255 -32.47 -12.48 -0.34
CA THR A 255 -32.88 -11.24 -1.04
C THR A 255 -31.99 -10.05 -0.69
N ASP A 256 -31.17 -10.17 0.37
CA ASP A 256 -30.35 -9.10 0.93
C ASP A 256 -28.98 -9.64 1.39
N VAL A 257 -28.04 -8.71 1.62
CA VAL A 257 -26.71 -8.98 2.20
C VAL A 257 -26.82 -9.60 3.60
N LEU A 258 -25.79 -10.32 4.05
CA LEU A 258 -25.80 -11.01 5.34
C LEU A 258 -26.05 -10.06 6.53
N ASP A 259 -25.37 -8.92 6.57
CA ASP A 259 -25.59 -7.87 7.58
C ASP A 259 -25.09 -6.50 7.09
N LEU A 260 -26.02 -5.65 6.66
CA LEU A 260 -25.72 -4.31 6.14
C LEU A 260 -25.11 -3.37 7.21
N GLN A 261 -25.48 -3.54 8.49
CA GLN A 261 -24.88 -2.73 9.55
C GLN A 261 -23.42 -3.14 9.74
N ALA A 262 -23.15 -4.44 9.78
CA ALA A 262 -21.78 -4.95 9.89
C ALA A 262 -20.90 -4.50 8.71
N VAL A 263 -21.43 -4.53 7.46
CA VAL A 263 -20.73 -3.99 6.28
C VAL A 263 -20.28 -2.54 6.53
N ASN A 264 -21.20 -1.67 6.95
CA ASN A 264 -20.85 -0.27 7.16
C ASN A 264 -19.92 -0.06 8.37
N VAL A 265 -20.07 -0.80 9.47
CA VAL A 265 -19.17 -0.71 10.63
C VAL A 265 -17.74 -1.09 10.26
N TRP A 266 -17.57 -2.22 9.57
CA TRP A 266 -16.26 -2.74 9.22
C TRP A 266 -15.60 -1.94 8.09
N THR A 267 -16.37 -1.45 7.12
CA THR A 267 -15.88 -0.48 6.11
C THR A 267 -15.44 0.82 6.77
N LEU A 268 -16.20 1.37 7.71
CA LEU A 268 -15.83 2.58 8.45
C LEU A 268 -14.54 2.36 9.25
N ALA A 269 -14.45 1.27 10.00
CA ALA A 269 -13.25 0.93 10.77
C ALA A 269 -12.01 0.79 9.85
N GLY A 270 -12.18 0.10 8.71
CA GLY A 270 -11.14 -0.04 7.71
C GLY A 270 -10.69 1.30 7.12
N ALA A 271 -11.64 2.15 6.76
CA ALA A 271 -11.41 3.46 6.18
C ALA A 271 -10.67 4.40 7.15
N LEU A 272 -11.04 4.40 8.43
CA LEU A 272 -10.35 5.18 9.46
C LEU A 272 -8.91 4.71 9.67
N CYS A 273 -8.65 3.40 9.60
CA CYS A 273 -7.29 2.87 9.63
C CYS A 273 -6.48 3.35 8.43
N PHE A 274 -7.00 3.21 7.21
CA PHE A 274 -6.30 3.70 6.01
C PHE A 274 -6.07 5.21 6.03
N LEU A 275 -7.02 5.99 6.54
CA LEU A 275 -6.88 7.44 6.73
C LEU A 275 -5.71 7.75 7.69
N ALA A 276 -5.66 7.09 8.84
CA ALA A 276 -4.58 7.25 9.81
C ALA A 276 -3.22 6.82 9.23
N GLY A 277 -3.19 5.67 8.55
CA GLY A 277 -1.98 5.17 7.88
C GLY A 277 -1.47 6.11 6.80
N ALA A 278 -2.37 6.69 6.00
CA ALA A 278 -2.07 7.67 4.97
C ALA A 278 -1.53 8.97 5.59
N TYR A 279 -2.19 9.50 6.62
CA TYR A 279 -1.73 10.69 7.34
C TYR A 279 -0.29 10.52 7.88
N LEU A 280 0.03 9.35 8.43
CA LEU A 280 1.36 9.04 8.97
C LEU A 280 2.47 8.96 7.91
N LEU A 281 2.15 8.86 6.62
CA LEU A 281 3.14 8.98 5.54
C LEU A 281 3.77 10.39 5.50
N ILE A 282 3.03 11.43 5.89
CA ILE A 282 3.52 12.82 5.93
C ILE A 282 4.72 12.99 6.87
N PRO A 283 4.63 12.66 8.17
CA PRO A 283 5.77 12.77 9.07
C PRO A 283 6.89 11.77 8.73
N GLU A 284 6.60 10.63 8.09
CA GLU A 284 7.64 9.70 7.61
C GLU A 284 8.56 10.38 6.58
N MET A 285 7.97 11.09 5.62
CA MET A 285 8.73 11.85 4.62
C MET A 285 9.58 12.96 5.25
N THR A 286 9.06 13.65 6.27
CA THR A 286 9.78 14.73 6.96
C THR A 286 10.98 14.20 7.75
N LYS A 287 10.81 13.09 8.48
CA LYS A 287 11.93 12.45 9.22
C LYS A 287 13.03 11.99 8.29
N GLN A 288 12.69 11.41 7.13
CA GLN A 288 13.69 10.99 6.15
C GLN A 288 14.48 12.17 5.58
N LYS A 289 13.83 13.33 5.38
CA LYS A 289 14.52 14.56 4.93
C LYS A 289 15.55 15.04 5.95
N GLN A 290 15.22 15.02 7.24
CA GLN A 290 16.15 15.40 8.31
C GLN A 290 17.33 14.44 8.41
N SER A 291 17.08 13.12 8.32
CA SER A 291 18.16 12.13 8.33
C SER A 291 19.11 12.27 7.14
N ALA A 292 18.61 12.61 5.94
CA ALA A 292 19.43 12.84 4.77
C ALA A 292 20.32 14.09 4.93
N ASN A 293 19.78 15.19 5.45
CA ASN A 293 20.53 16.42 5.67
C ASN A 293 21.63 16.28 6.74
N ASN A 294 21.42 15.45 7.77
CA ASN A 294 22.42 15.24 8.82
C ASN A 294 23.55 14.26 8.42
N SER A 295 23.46 13.64 7.24
CA SER A 295 24.42 12.66 6.73
C SER A 295 25.33 13.18 5.61
N LEU A 296 25.17 14.46 5.25
CA LEU A 296 25.98 15.24 4.32
C LEU A 296 26.84 16.22 5.12
#